data_AF-A0A656JZW5-F1
#
_entry.id   AF-A0A656JZW5-F1
#
_cell.length_a   1.000
_cell.length_b   1.000
_cell.length_c   1.000
_cell.angle_alpha   90.00
_cell.angle_beta   90.00
_cell.angle_gamma   90.00
#
_symmetry.space_group_name_H-M   'P 1'
#
loop_
_entity.id
_entity.type
_entity.pdbx_description
1 polymer ?
#
loop_
_entity_poly.entity_id
_entity_poly.type
_entity_poly.pdbx_seq_one_letter_code
_entity_poly.pdbx_strand_id
1 'polypeptide(L)'
;MSTTLIAVFVSMAVISTVLSWTSAALIPTEITLFLWAVAAFAAVPALQINVVTFGKAAPNLVSTLNIGAFNVGNALGAWVGGSVIAHGLGLTSVPLAAAVL
;
A
#
# COMPACT_ATOMS: atom_id res chain seq x y z
N MET A 1 2.32 17.38 -7.67
CA MET A 1 2.78 15.96 -7.74
C MET A 1 3.14 15.41 -6.36
N SER A 2 4.09 16.03 -5.64
CA SER A 2 4.47 15.59 -4.28
C SER A 2 3.27 15.55 -3.32
N THR A 3 2.42 16.58 -3.34
CA THR A 3 1.19 16.63 -2.52
C THR A 3 0.23 15.48 -2.79
N THR A 4 0.11 15.02 -4.03
CA THR A 4 -0.79 13.90 -4.39
C THR A 4 -0.27 12.59 -3.83
N LEU A 5 1.02 12.31 -3.96
CA LEU A 5 1.63 11.10 -3.38
C LEU A 5 1.56 11.12 -1.84
N ILE A 6 1.85 12.27 -1.23
CA ILE A 6 1.72 12.44 0.22
C ILE A 6 0.27 12.19 0.66
N ALA A 7 -0.72 12.77 -0.03
CA ALA A 7 -2.13 12.57 0.29
C ALA A 7 -2.55 11.10 0.14
N VAL A 8 -2.09 10.42 -0.92
CA VAL A 8 -2.34 8.98 -1.10
C VAL A 8 -1.73 8.18 0.05
N PHE A 9 -0.45 8.36 0.38
CA PHE A 9 0.19 7.62 1.48
C PHE A 9 -0.45 7.92 2.83
N VAL A 10 -0.77 9.17 3.13
CA VAL A 10 -1.48 9.54 4.37
C VAL A 10 -2.87 8.88 4.40
N SER A 11 -3.62 8.89 3.29
CA SER A 11 -4.92 8.22 3.25
C SER A 11 -4.80 6.71 3.44
N MET A 12 -3.80 6.06 2.83
CA MET A 12 -3.53 4.63 3.02
C MET A 12 -3.19 4.31 4.47
N ALA A 13 -2.35 5.12 5.11
CA ALA A 13 -1.99 4.95 6.53
C ALA A 13 -3.23 5.08 7.43
N VAL A 14 -4.05 6.13 7.23
CA VAL A 14 -5.28 6.35 8.01
C VAL A 14 -6.27 5.21 7.81
N ILE A 15 -6.56 4.81 6.56
CA ILE A 15 -7.55 3.76 6.28
C ILE A 15 -7.06 2.41 6.80
N SER A 16 -5.77 2.08 6.66
CA SER A 16 -5.20 0.84 7.19
C SER A 16 -5.25 0.83 8.73
N THR A 17 -5.05 1.99 9.36
CA THR A 17 -5.25 2.12 10.81
C THR A 17 -6.70 1.83 11.17
N VAL A 18 -7.66 2.49 10.52
CA VAL A 18 -9.11 2.28 10.74
C VAL A 18 -9.51 0.81 10.52
N LEU A 19 -8.94 0.14 9.51
CA LEU A 19 -9.19 -1.26 9.19
C LEU A 19 -8.87 -2.20 10.36
N SER A 20 -7.87 -1.86 11.18
CA SER A 20 -7.55 -2.64 12.38
C SER A 20 -8.75 -2.78 13.32
N TRP A 21 -9.53 -1.71 13.52
CA TRP A 21 -10.72 -1.76 14.38
C TRP A 21 -11.97 -2.27 13.66
N THR A 22 -12.16 -1.92 12.38
CA THR A 22 -13.34 -2.38 11.64
C THR A 22 -13.30 -3.86 11.32
N SER A 23 -12.11 -4.48 11.29
CA SER A 23 -11.90 -5.92 11.08
C SER A 23 -12.64 -6.83 12.07
N ALA A 24 -13.15 -6.28 13.18
CA ALA A 24 -13.96 -7.01 14.17
C ALA A 24 -15.38 -7.36 13.67
N ALA A 25 -15.88 -6.72 12.60
CA ALA A 25 -17.21 -6.98 12.06
C ALA A 25 -17.21 -6.93 10.52
N LEU A 26 -17.98 -7.83 9.90
CA LEU A 26 -17.99 -8.04 8.45
C LEU A 26 -18.34 -6.77 7.67
N ILE A 27 -19.47 -6.12 7.97
CA ILE A 27 -19.94 -4.95 7.21
C ILE A 27 -18.94 -3.77 7.31
N PRO A 28 -18.47 -3.35 8.49
CA PRO A 28 -17.44 -2.32 8.59
C PRO A 28 -16.13 -2.68 7.86
N THR A 29 -15.73 -3.95 7.90
CA THR A 29 -14.54 -4.45 7.19
C THR A 29 -14.67 -4.26 5.68
N GLU A 30 -15.80 -4.67 5.10
CA GLU A 30 -16.03 -4.54 3.66
C GLU A 30 -15.98 -3.08 3.19
N ILE A 31 -16.62 -2.18 3.94
CA ILE A 31 -16.62 -0.74 3.65
C ILE A 31 -15.19 -0.18 3.70
N THR A 32 -14.44 -0.51 4.75
CA THR A 32 -13.07 0.00 4.91
C THR A 32 -12.10 -0.60 3.90
N LEU A 33 -12.26 -1.88 3.54
CA LEU A 33 -11.49 -2.51 2.47
C LEU A 33 -11.79 -1.89 1.11
N PHE A 34 -13.04 -1.52 0.84
CA PHE A 34 -13.40 -0.79 -0.38
C PHE A 34 -12.67 0.56 -0.44
N LEU A 35 -12.71 1.34 0.64
CA LEU A 35 -12.00 2.62 0.72
C LEU A 35 -10.48 2.45 0.59
N TRP A 36 -9.93 1.40 1.23
CA TRP A 36 -8.52 1.05 1.13
C TRP A 36 -8.14 0.73 -0.32
N ALA A 37 -8.96 -0.05 -1.02
CA ALA A 37 -8.74 -0.38 -2.43
C ALA A 37 -8.76 0.89 -3.29
N VAL A 38 -9.71 1.80 -3.10
CA VAL A 38 -9.75 3.08 -3.81
C VAL A 38 -8.47 3.89 -3.59
N ALA A 39 -8.00 4.00 -2.36
CA ALA A 39 -6.76 4.72 -2.03
C ALA A 39 -5.52 4.05 -2.65
N ALA A 40 -5.42 2.72 -2.56
CA ALA A 40 -4.32 1.95 -3.14
C ALA A 40 -4.29 2.05 -4.68
N PHE A 41 -5.45 1.99 -5.33
CA PHE A 41 -5.55 2.18 -6.78
C PHE A 41 -5.13 3.60 -7.21
N ALA A 42 -5.41 4.63 -6.42
CA ALA A 42 -4.97 5.99 -6.70
C ALA A 42 -3.43 6.15 -6.68
N ALA A 43 -2.70 5.27 -5.99
CA ALA A 43 -1.24 5.26 -5.98
C ALA A 43 -0.65 4.89 -7.35
N VAL A 44 -1.33 4.02 -8.12
CA VAL A 44 -0.85 3.50 -9.41
C VAL A 44 -0.59 4.60 -10.43
N PRO A 45 -1.56 5.45 -10.83
CA PRO A 45 -1.30 6.52 -11.80
C PRO A 45 -0.34 7.57 -11.23
N ALA A 46 -0.38 7.85 -9.93
CA ALA A 46 0.54 8.80 -9.30
C ALA A 46 2.00 8.35 -9.45
N LEU A 47 2.30 7.06 -9.25
CA LEU A 47 3.64 6.51 -9.43
C LEU A 47 4.03 6.36 -10.91
N GLN A 48 3.10 5.88 -11.75
CA GLN A 48 3.38 5.59 -13.15
C GLN A 48 3.76 6.85 -13.96
N ILE A 49 3.15 8.00 -13.69
CA ILE A 49 3.52 9.27 -14.34
C ILE A 49 4.94 9.72 -13.92
N ASN A 50 5.35 9.47 -12.67
CA ASN A 50 6.70 9.81 -12.21
C ASN A 50 7.75 8.99 -12.96
N VAL A 51 7.57 7.67 -13.01
CA VAL A 51 8.46 6.71 -13.67
C VAL A 51 8.67 7.09 -15.16
N VAL A 52 7.61 7.40 -15.89
CA VAL A 52 7.69 7.79 -17.31
C VAL A 52 8.40 9.14 -17.51
N THR A 53 8.28 10.07 -16.56
CA THR A 53 8.88 11.41 -16.68
C THR A 53 10.40 11.38 -16.55
N PHE A 54 10.95 10.54 -15.66
CA PHE A 54 12.40 10.42 -15.44
C PHE A 54 13.09 9.47 -16.43
N GLY A 55 12.33 8.62 -17.13
CA GLY A 55 12.86 7.52 -17.93
C GLY A 55 12.92 7.72 -19.45
N LYS A 56 12.73 8.94 -19.96
CA LYS A 56 12.55 9.19 -21.41
C LYS A 56 13.66 8.62 -22.30
N ALA A 57 14.90 8.55 -21.79
CA ALA A 57 16.04 7.99 -22.52
C ALA A 57 16.12 6.44 -22.49
N ALA A 58 15.45 5.78 -21.55
CA ALA A 58 15.51 4.32 -21.36
C ALA A 58 14.19 3.76 -20.78
N PRO A 59 13.07 3.84 -21.53
CA PRO A 59 11.74 3.49 -21.02
C PRO A 59 11.59 2.01 -20.62
N ASN A 60 12.24 1.09 -21.34
CA ASN A 60 12.19 -0.34 -21.02
C ASN A 60 12.89 -0.65 -19.69
N LEU A 61 14.07 -0.07 -19.45
CA LEU A 61 14.82 -0.25 -18.20
C LEU A 61 14.02 0.27 -17.00
N VAL A 62 13.39 1.43 -17.18
CA VAL A 62 12.57 2.09 -16.17
C VAL A 62 11.30 1.30 -15.86
N SER A 63 10.66 0.70 -16.86
CA SER A 63 9.55 -0.23 -16.67
C SER A 63 9.97 -1.48 -15.87
N THR A 64 11.11 -2.10 -16.22
CA THR A 64 11.65 -3.25 -15.49
C THR A 64 11.96 -2.92 -14.04
N LEU A 65 12.55 -1.75 -13.76
CA LEU A 65 12.82 -1.29 -12.40
C LEU A 65 11.53 -1.05 -11.60
N ASN A 66 10.48 -0.51 -12.22
CA ASN A 66 9.19 -0.31 -11.56
C ASN A 66 8.52 -1.64 -11.18
N ILE A 67 8.55 -2.62 -12.07
CA ILE A 67 8.07 -3.99 -11.78
C ILE A 67 8.89 -4.62 -10.66
N GLY A 68 10.22 -4.47 -10.70
CA GLY A 68 11.13 -4.93 -9.65
C GLY A 68 10.81 -4.32 -8.29
N ALA A 69 10.60 -3.00 -8.24
CA ALA A 69 10.23 -2.28 -7.02
C ALA A 69 8.87 -2.76 -6.47
N PHE A 70 7.88 -3.00 -7.34
CA PHE A 70 6.59 -3.56 -6.93
C PHE A 70 6.72 -4.95 -6.31
N ASN A 71 7.53 -5.82 -6.91
CA ASN A 71 7.78 -7.16 -6.38
C ASN A 71 8.50 -7.12 -5.02
N VAL A 72 9.48 -6.23 -4.85
CA VAL A 72 10.15 -6.01 -3.57
C VAL A 72 9.17 -5.50 -2.52
N GLY A 73 8.29 -4.55 -2.88
CA GLY A 73 7.23 -4.05 -2.00
C GLY A 73 6.30 -5.15 -1.53
N ASN A 74 5.84 -6.02 -2.44
CA ASN A 74 4.98 -7.17 -2.09
C ASN A 74 5.70 -8.16 -1.18
N ALA A 75 6.97 -8.47 -1.45
CA ALA A 75 7.76 -9.38 -0.62
C ALA A 75 7.98 -8.79 0.79
N LEU A 76 8.31 -7.51 0.88
CA LEU A 76 8.48 -6.80 2.15
C LEU A 76 7.16 -6.77 2.93
N GLY A 77 6.04 -6.41 2.28
CA GLY A 77 4.72 -6.38 2.91
C GLY A 77 4.28 -7.76 3.44
N ALA A 78 4.50 -8.82 2.65
CA ALA A 78 4.22 -10.18 3.08
C ALA A 78 5.11 -10.62 4.25
N TRP A 79 6.40 -10.27 4.23
CA TRP A 79 7.32 -10.55 5.32
C TRP A 79 6.93 -9.82 6.61
N VAL A 80 6.63 -8.51 6.54
CA VAL A 80 6.19 -7.71 7.68
C VAL A 80 4.87 -8.24 8.23
N GLY A 81 3.84 -8.44 7.39
CA GLY A 81 2.56 -9.00 7.81
C GLY A 81 2.69 -10.41 8.41
N GLY A 82 3.53 -11.26 7.80
CA GLY A 82 3.85 -12.58 8.34
C GLY A 82 4.55 -12.52 9.69
N SER A 83 5.47 -11.57 9.87
CA SER A 83 6.16 -11.36 11.14
C SER A 83 5.21 -10.93 12.26
N VAL A 84 4.23 -10.05 11.96
CA VAL A 84 3.20 -9.62 12.91
C VAL A 84 2.39 -10.81 13.41
N ILE A 85 1.99 -11.69 12.49
CA ILE A 85 1.25 -12.92 12.83
C ILE A 85 2.14 -13.88 13.63
N ALA A 86 3.40 -14.08 13.22
CA ALA A 86 4.34 -14.99 13.87
C ALA A 86 4.67 -14.60 15.32
N HIS A 87 4.62 -13.31 15.66
CA HIS A 87 4.79 -12.82 17.03
C HIS A 87 3.50 -12.89 17.87
N GLY A 88 2.40 -13.43 17.34
CA GLY A 88 1.16 -13.60 18.08
C GLY A 88 0.31 -12.35 18.25
N LEU A 89 0.59 -11.27 17.49
CA LEU A 89 -0.17 -10.01 17.56
C LEU A 89 -1.58 -10.11 16.94
N GLY A 90 -1.86 -11.19 16.22
CA GLY A 90 -3.17 -11.49 15.62
C GLY A 90 -3.43 -10.78 14.29
N LEU A 91 -4.43 -11.24 13.55
CA LEU A 91 -4.75 -10.73 12.20
C LEU A 91 -5.19 -9.25 12.20
N THR A 92 -5.84 -8.79 13.26
CA THR A 92 -6.35 -7.41 13.37
C THR A 92 -5.22 -6.38 13.52
N SER A 93 -4.01 -6.80 13.86
CA SER A 93 -2.83 -5.93 13.99
C SER A 93 -2.05 -5.77 12.67
N VAL A 94 -2.29 -6.63 11.68
CA VAL A 94 -1.62 -6.55 10.36
C VAL A 94 -1.92 -5.23 9.64
N PRO A 95 -3.15 -4.68 9.65
CA PRO A 95 -3.42 -3.36 9.08
C PRO A 95 -2.65 -2.21 9.75
N LEU A 96 -2.30 -2.33 11.04
CA LEU A 96 -1.47 -1.32 11.72
C LEU A 96 -0.03 -1.36 11.22
N ALA A 97 0.52 -2.54 10.98
CA ALA A 97 1.84 -2.66 10.39
C ALA A 97 1.88 -2.09 8.96
N ALA A 98 0.81 -2.31 8.18
CA ALA A 98 0.64 -1.68 6.88
C ALA A 98 0.52 -0.15 6.95
N ALA A 99 -0.02 0.41 8.04
CA ALA A 99 -0.15 1.85 8.21
C ALA A 99 1.19 2.57 8.50
N VAL A 100 2.16 1.86 9.06
CA VAL A 100 3.49 2.39 9.41
C VAL A 100 4.49 2.30 8.25
N LEU A 101 4.23 1.39 7.30
CA LEU A 101 5.11 1.03 6.20
C LEU A 101 4.91 1.93 4.97
#